data_AF-D8FZK4-F1
#
_entry.id   AF-D8FZK4-F1
#
_cell.length_a   1.000
_cell.length_b   1.000
_cell.length_c   1.000
_cell.angle_alpha   90.00
_cell.angle_beta   90.00
_cell.angle_gamma   90.00
#
_symmetry.space_group_name_H-M   'P 1'
#
loop_
_entity.id
_entity.type
_entity.pdbx_description
1 polymer ?
#
loop_
_entity_poly.entity_id
_entity_poly.type
_entity_poly.pdbx_seq_one_letter_code
_entity_poly.pdbx_strand_id
1 'polypeptide(L)'
;MLNPIQVQRIRAIGLTVSDADRSQDFYTQALGFEPVSDITVETEDYSDLVGVAEATIRIVTLQLGDEVIELMQYLNIEGKPIPRDSESNDLWFQHLAIAVSDMDRAYAHLRSFPIEPISVEPQTIPAENKASAGVRAFKFKDCDRHPLELIWFPADKGQDKWHQQSDRLFLGIDHSAIAISNTEQSLKFYRDLLGVNV
;
A
#
# COMPACT_ATOMS: atom_id res chain seq x y z
N MET A 1 -18.19 32.38 -1.12
CA MET A 1 -16.89 31.75 -1.38
C MET A 1 -17.00 30.31 -0.93
N LEU A 2 -16.86 29.35 -1.85
CA LEU A 2 -16.80 27.93 -1.47
C LEU A 2 -15.50 27.72 -0.70
N ASN A 3 -15.56 27.08 0.48
CA ASN A 3 -14.34 26.66 1.15
C ASN A 3 -13.60 25.70 0.21
N PRO A 4 -12.29 25.89 -0.03
CA PRO A 4 -11.53 24.93 -0.81
C PRO A 4 -11.58 23.58 -0.10
N ILE A 5 -11.92 22.52 -0.85
CA ILE A 5 -11.83 21.15 -0.37
C ILE A 5 -10.35 20.88 -0.12
N GLN A 6 -10.00 20.43 1.09
CA GLN A 6 -8.63 20.08 1.45
C GLN A 6 -8.61 18.64 1.97
N VAL A 7 -7.95 17.75 1.23
CA VAL A 7 -7.67 16.40 1.70
C VAL A 7 -6.79 16.47 2.95
N GLN A 8 -7.17 15.72 3.99
CA GLN A 8 -6.44 15.67 5.26
C GLN A 8 -5.47 14.49 5.31
N ARG A 9 -5.97 13.28 5.01
CA ARG A 9 -5.21 12.03 5.02
C ARG A 9 -5.94 10.93 4.27
N ILE A 10 -5.20 9.89 3.88
CA ILE A 10 -5.79 8.60 3.51
C ILE A 10 -6.28 7.94 4.81
N ARG A 11 -7.56 7.52 4.84
CA ARG A 11 -8.11 6.81 6.00
C ARG A 11 -7.54 5.41 6.10
N ALA A 12 -7.58 4.65 5.00
CA ALA A 12 -7.13 3.28 4.89
C ALA A 12 -6.81 2.97 3.42
N ILE A 13 -5.96 1.97 3.18
CA ILE A 13 -5.77 1.35 1.86
C ILE A 13 -6.47 0.00 1.88
N GLY A 14 -7.51 -0.17 1.05
CA GLY A 14 -8.23 -1.43 0.91
C GLY A 14 -7.55 -2.37 -0.08
N LEU A 15 -7.41 -3.64 0.28
CA LEU A 15 -6.88 -4.71 -0.55
C LEU A 15 -7.87 -5.86 -0.61
N THR A 16 -8.35 -6.21 -1.81
CA THR A 16 -9.19 -7.40 -1.99
C THR A 16 -8.33 -8.65 -1.91
N VAL A 17 -8.64 -9.57 -1.00
CA VAL A 17 -7.86 -10.80 -0.78
C VAL A 17 -8.72 -12.04 -0.94
N SER A 18 -8.12 -13.13 -1.42
CA SER A 18 -8.81 -14.42 -1.53
C SER A 18 -9.00 -15.10 -0.16
N ASP A 19 -8.11 -14.84 0.79
CA ASP A 19 -8.12 -15.40 2.13
C ASP A 19 -7.60 -14.37 3.14
N ALA A 20 -8.49 -13.90 4.03
CA ALA A 20 -8.15 -12.86 5.01
C ALA A 20 -7.19 -13.36 6.09
N ASP A 21 -7.29 -14.62 6.51
CA ASP A 21 -6.42 -15.17 7.56
C ASP A 21 -4.99 -15.35 7.04
N ARG A 22 -4.84 -15.92 5.84
CA ARG A 22 -3.52 -16.04 5.18
C ARG A 22 -2.87 -14.68 4.96
N SER A 23 -3.66 -13.71 4.52
CA SER A 23 -3.17 -12.35 4.27
C SER A 23 -2.77 -11.68 5.59
N GLN A 24 -3.60 -11.77 6.63
CA GLN A 24 -3.28 -11.26 7.96
C GLN A 24 -1.98 -11.86 8.49
N ASP A 25 -1.79 -13.18 8.39
CA ASP A 25 -0.56 -13.85 8.80
C ASP A 25 0.66 -13.29 8.06
N PHE A 26 0.56 -13.06 6.75
CA PHE A 26 1.63 -12.44 5.97
C PHE A 26 1.93 -11.01 6.45
N TYR A 27 0.93 -10.13 6.52
CA TYR A 27 1.15 -8.73 6.90
C TYR A 27 1.65 -8.58 8.34
N THR A 28 1.19 -9.42 9.27
CA THR A 28 1.64 -9.39 10.67
C THR A 28 3.05 -9.94 10.84
N GLN A 29 3.36 -11.10 10.25
CA GLN A 29 4.64 -11.79 10.46
C GLN A 29 5.76 -11.24 9.55
N ALA A 30 5.46 -10.93 8.29
CA ALA A 30 6.45 -10.48 7.31
C ALA A 30 6.70 -8.98 7.39
N LEU A 31 5.69 -8.18 7.75
CA LEU A 31 5.73 -6.72 7.63
C LEU A 31 5.43 -5.98 8.95
N GLY A 32 5.18 -6.72 10.04
CA GLY A 32 5.05 -6.15 11.38
C GLY A 32 3.75 -5.37 11.63
N PHE A 33 2.71 -5.61 10.83
CA PHE A 33 1.40 -5.03 11.08
C PHE A 33 0.76 -5.60 12.36
N GLU A 34 -0.07 -4.80 13.02
CA GLU A 34 -0.84 -5.18 14.20
C GLU A 34 -2.34 -5.26 13.85
N PRO A 35 -3.08 -6.30 14.28
CA PRO A 35 -4.51 -6.39 14.03
C PRO A 35 -5.29 -5.37 14.86
N VAL A 36 -6.29 -4.73 14.23
CA VAL A 36 -7.14 -3.70 14.85
C VAL A 36 -8.58 -4.18 15.01
N SER A 37 -9.17 -4.70 13.94
CA SER A 37 -10.56 -5.19 13.94
C SER A 37 -10.78 -6.24 12.87
N ASP A 38 -11.80 -7.07 13.07
CA ASP A 38 -12.27 -8.08 12.14
C ASP A 38 -13.80 -8.09 12.18
N ILE A 39 -14.42 -7.73 11.06
CA ILE A 39 -15.88 -7.60 10.96
C ILE A 39 -16.39 -8.28 9.69
N THR A 40 -17.66 -8.67 9.70
CA THR A 40 -18.38 -9.11 8.51
C THR A 40 -19.52 -8.16 8.21
N VAL A 41 -19.65 -7.75 6.94
CA VAL A 41 -20.72 -6.88 6.46
C VAL A 41 -21.49 -7.59 5.36
N GLU A 42 -22.83 -7.55 5.44
CA GLU A 42 -23.75 -8.24 4.52
C GLU A 42 -24.97 -7.37 4.15
N THR A 43 -24.87 -6.05 4.33
CA THR A 43 -26.00 -5.14 4.07
C THR A 43 -26.12 -4.78 2.59
N GLU A 44 -27.34 -4.48 2.16
CA GLU A 44 -27.64 -4.00 0.80
C GLU A 44 -26.87 -2.70 0.51
N ASP A 45 -26.87 -1.75 1.45
CA ASP A 45 -26.10 -0.50 1.33
C ASP A 45 -24.61 -0.75 1.04
N TYR A 46 -24.01 -1.79 1.62
CA TYR A 46 -22.60 -2.10 1.41
C TYR A 46 -22.36 -2.82 0.08
N SER A 47 -23.29 -3.70 -0.32
CA SER A 47 -23.31 -4.32 -1.65
C SER A 47 -23.37 -3.27 -2.76
N ASP A 48 -24.25 -2.27 -2.59
CA ASP A 48 -24.39 -1.14 -3.50
C ASP A 48 -23.13 -0.26 -3.52
N LEU A 49 -22.53 0.00 -2.35
CA LEU A 49 -21.29 0.78 -2.23
C LEU A 49 -20.13 0.16 -3.04
N VAL A 50 -19.94 -1.16 -2.95
CA VAL A 50 -18.85 -1.85 -3.65
C VAL A 50 -19.20 -2.27 -5.08
N GLY A 51 -20.47 -2.12 -5.48
CA GLY A 51 -20.96 -2.51 -6.80
C GLY A 51 -21.01 -4.03 -7.03
N VAL A 52 -21.19 -4.81 -5.96
CA VAL A 52 -21.28 -6.28 -6.00
C VAL A 52 -22.55 -6.70 -5.27
N ALA A 53 -23.54 -7.17 -6.02
CA ALA A 53 -24.86 -7.51 -5.49
C ALA A 53 -24.79 -8.66 -4.47
N GLU A 54 -25.54 -8.52 -3.37
CA GLU A 54 -25.67 -9.52 -2.31
C GLU A 54 -24.33 -9.95 -1.68
N ALA A 55 -23.34 -9.05 -1.63
CA ALA A 55 -22.01 -9.38 -1.14
C ALA A 55 -21.98 -9.54 0.39
N THR A 56 -21.37 -10.64 0.84
CA THR A 56 -20.92 -10.83 2.23
C THR A 56 -19.42 -10.65 2.27
N ILE A 57 -18.94 -9.61 2.96
CA ILE A 57 -17.52 -9.22 2.96
C ILE A 57 -16.99 -9.27 4.39
N ARG A 58 -15.93 -10.05 4.61
CA ARG A 58 -15.10 -9.98 5.82
C ARG A 58 -14.04 -8.90 5.61
N ILE A 59 -13.90 -8.00 6.57
CA ILE A 59 -12.96 -6.89 6.55
C ILE A 59 -12.08 -6.99 7.79
N VAL A 60 -10.80 -7.30 7.56
CA VAL A 60 -9.76 -7.30 8.59
C VAL A 60 -8.95 -6.02 8.48
N THR A 61 -8.99 -5.18 9.51
CA THR A 61 -8.21 -3.94 9.57
C THR A 61 -6.91 -4.20 10.31
N LEU A 62 -5.79 -3.84 9.67
CA LEU A 62 -4.44 -3.93 10.22
C LEU A 62 -3.78 -2.56 10.25
N GLN A 63 -2.92 -2.31 11.24
CA GLN A 63 -2.20 -1.05 11.44
C GLN A 63 -0.69 -1.23 11.36
N LEU A 64 0.00 -0.27 10.76
CA LEU A 64 1.45 -0.13 10.81
C LEU A 64 1.79 1.35 11.03
N GLY A 65 2.42 1.68 12.16
CA GLY A 65 2.63 3.07 12.53
C GLY A 65 1.29 3.80 12.73
N ASP A 66 1.08 4.89 11.98
CA ASP A 66 -0.16 5.68 12.04
C ASP A 66 -1.16 5.30 10.93
N GLU A 67 -0.74 4.44 10.00
CA GLU A 67 -1.49 4.08 8.81
C GLU A 67 -2.16 2.70 8.93
N VAL A 68 -3.25 2.50 8.20
CA VAL A 68 -4.02 1.26 8.24
C VAL A 68 -4.32 0.72 6.84
N ILE A 69 -4.42 -0.60 6.76
CA ILE A 69 -4.94 -1.33 5.60
C ILE A 69 -6.20 -2.09 5.98
N GLU A 70 -7.07 -2.31 5.00
CA GLU A 70 -8.28 -3.13 5.13
C GLU A 70 -8.18 -4.30 4.16
N LEU A 71 -8.05 -5.52 4.68
CA LEU A 71 -8.08 -6.76 3.91
C LEU A 71 -9.53 -7.17 3.71
N MET A 72 -10.02 -7.13 2.47
CA MET A 72 -11.42 -7.36 2.12
C MET A 72 -11.59 -8.72 1.42
N GLN A 73 -12.18 -9.69 2.11
CA GLN A 73 -12.49 -11.02 1.55
C GLN A 73 -13.98 -11.14 1.28
N TYR A 74 -14.35 -11.42 0.03
CA TYR A 74 -15.72 -11.74 -0.36
C TYR A 74 -15.98 -13.22 -0.05
N LEU A 75 -16.90 -13.49 0.88
CA LEU A 75 -17.14 -14.84 1.41
C LEU A 75 -18.06 -15.69 0.54
N ASN A 76 -19.02 -15.05 -0.14
CA ASN A 76 -20.05 -15.72 -0.92
C ASN A 76 -19.92 -15.50 -2.43
N ILE A 77 -18.92 -14.74 -2.87
CA ILE A 77 -18.70 -14.39 -4.29
C ILE A 77 -17.22 -14.61 -4.61
N GLU A 78 -16.96 -15.36 -5.69
CA GLU A 78 -15.60 -15.61 -6.14
C GLU A 78 -15.04 -14.39 -6.90
N GLY A 79 -13.94 -13.83 -6.39
CA GLY A 79 -13.20 -12.76 -7.04
C GLY A 79 -12.29 -13.26 -8.17
N LYS A 80 -11.73 -12.33 -8.94
CA LYS A 80 -10.71 -12.64 -9.95
C LYS A 80 -9.33 -12.24 -9.43
N PRO A 81 -8.30 -13.08 -9.60
CA PRO A 81 -6.94 -12.71 -9.23
C PRO A 81 -6.41 -11.63 -10.18
N ILE A 82 -5.44 -10.85 -9.68
CA ILE A 82 -4.56 -9.97 -10.48
C ILE A 82 -3.93 -10.81 -11.61
N PRO A 83 -4.13 -10.45 -12.92
CA PRO A 83 -3.55 -11.14 -14.07
C PRO A 83 -2.08 -11.54 -13.94
N ARG A 84 -1.68 -12.73 -14.40
CA ARG A 84 -0.29 -13.23 -14.19
C ARG A 84 0.79 -12.39 -14.84
N ASP A 85 0.46 -11.79 -15.97
CA ASP A 85 1.29 -10.96 -16.81
C ASP A 85 1.30 -9.46 -16.42
N SER A 86 0.78 -9.08 -15.23
CA SER A 86 0.81 -7.67 -14.81
C SER A 86 2.22 -7.15 -14.57
N GLU A 87 2.48 -5.98 -15.11
CA GLU A 87 3.74 -5.24 -15.01
C GLU A 87 3.53 -3.84 -14.38
N SER A 88 4.60 -3.20 -13.93
CA SER A 88 4.52 -1.90 -13.24
C SER A 88 4.11 -0.73 -14.13
N ASN A 89 4.11 -0.90 -15.45
CA ASN A 89 3.65 0.08 -16.44
C ASN A 89 2.17 -0.12 -16.85
N ASP A 90 1.47 -1.10 -16.29
CA ASP A 90 0.04 -1.26 -16.52
C ASP A 90 -0.76 -0.15 -15.83
N LEU A 91 -1.84 0.31 -16.48
CA LEU A 91 -2.66 1.42 -15.97
C LEU A 91 -3.47 1.10 -14.69
N TRP A 92 -3.44 -0.14 -14.24
CA TRP A 92 -4.07 -0.58 -12.99
C TRP A 92 -3.03 -0.92 -11.91
N PHE A 93 -1.75 -0.69 -12.19
CA PHE A 93 -0.70 -0.84 -11.18
C PHE A 93 -0.89 0.19 -10.07
N GLN A 94 -1.07 -0.32 -8.86
CA GLN A 94 -1.08 0.43 -7.61
C GLN A 94 -0.14 -0.26 -6.64
N HIS A 95 0.65 0.51 -5.90
CA HIS A 95 1.41 -0.03 -4.76
C HIS A 95 1.27 0.85 -3.53
N LEU A 96 1.60 0.29 -2.37
CA LEU A 96 1.87 1.05 -1.16
C LEU A 96 3.33 0.83 -0.74
N ALA A 97 3.98 1.88 -0.26
CA ALA A 97 5.37 1.87 0.17
C ALA A 97 5.46 1.85 1.69
N ILE A 98 6.14 0.84 2.23
CA ILE A 98 6.37 0.61 3.64
C ILE A 98 7.75 1.15 4.00
N ALA A 99 7.78 2.18 4.83
CA ALA A 99 9.01 2.76 5.32
C ALA A 99 9.72 1.77 6.26
N VAL A 100 11.01 1.55 6.05
CA VAL A 100 11.84 0.68 6.89
C VAL A 100 13.02 1.44 7.47
N SER A 101 13.42 1.06 8.69
CA SER A 101 14.57 1.68 9.37
C SER A 101 15.91 1.22 8.81
N ASP A 102 15.95 0.02 8.24
CA ASP A 102 17.14 -0.63 7.68
C ASP A 102 16.72 -1.54 6.51
N MET A 103 17.09 -1.14 5.29
CA MET A 103 16.72 -1.86 4.07
C MET A 103 17.29 -3.28 4.02
N ASP A 104 18.53 -3.49 4.46
CA ASP A 104 19.19 -4.78 4.32
C ASP A 104 18.59 -5.81 5.29
N ARG A 105 18.31 -5.38 6.53
CA ARG A 105 17.60 -6.22 7.51
C ARG A 105 16.17 -6.50 7.08
N ALA A 106 15.43 -5.49 6.60
CA ALA A 106 14.04 -5.66 6.17
C ALA A 106 13.95 -6.59 4.96
N TYR A 107 14.83 -6.43 3.96
CA TYR A 107 14.89 -7.31 2.81
C TYR A 107 15.28 -8.75 3.19
N ALA A 108 16.27 -8.93 4.07
CA ALA A 108 16.66 -10.26 4.55
C ALA A 108 15.52 -10.99 5.28
N HIS A 109 14.78 -10.28 6.13
CA HIS A 109 13.57 -10.77 6.80
C HIS A 109 12.48 -11.12 5.80
N LEU A 110 12.13 -10.20 4.89
CA LEU A 110 11.04 -10.40 3.94
C LEU A 110 11.28 -11.61 3.02
N ARG A 111 12.54 -11.90 2.66
CA ARG A 111 12.88 -13.06 1.82
C ARG A 111 12.63 -14.42 2.47
N SER A 112 12.38 -14.50 3.78
CA SER A 112 11.94 -15.76 4.40
C SER A 112 10.44 -16.04 4.22
N PHE A 113 9.69 -15.14 3.58
CA PHE A 113 8.26 -15.25 3.34
C PHE A 113 7.97 -15.49 1.84
N PRO A 114 6.81 -16.08 1.51
CA PRO A 114 6.42 -16.28 0.11
C PRO A 114 6.02 -14.94 -0.54
N ILE A 115 6.95 -14.36 -1.30
CA ILE A 115 6.73 -13.15 -2.10
C ILE A 115 7.08 -13.38 -3.58
N GLU A 116 6.45 -12.61 -4.48
CA GLU A 116 6.85 -12.53 -5.90
C GLU A 116 7.65 -11.24 -6.12
N PRO A 117 8.99 -11.27 -6.30
CA PRO A 117 9.77 -10.07 -6.54
C PRO A 117 9.35 -9.35 -7.84
N ILE A 118 9.22 -8.01 -7.78
CA ILE A 118 9.12 -7.15 -8.97
C ILE A 118 10.52 -6.61 -9.30
N SER A 119 11.23 -6.13 -8.28
CA SER A 119 12.64 -5.76 -8.38
C SER A 119 13.52 -6.99 -8.14
N VAL A 120 14.68 -7.06 -8.78
CA VAL A 120 15.63 -8.16 -8.58
C VAL A 120 16.24 -8.15 -7.17
N GLU A 121 16.50 -6.97 -6.63
CA GLU A 121 17.02 -6.70 -5.28
C GLU A 121 16.76 -5.23 -4.91
N PRO A 122 17.01 -4.77 -3.67
CA PRO A 122 16.88 -3.36 -3.33
C PRO A 122 17.75 -2.46 -4.22
N GLN A 123 17.09 -1.54 -4.93
CA GLN A 123 17.74 -0.58 -5.83
C GLN A 123 17.96 0.74 -5.10
N THR A 124 19.06 1.44 -5.41
CA THR A 124 19.28 2.82 -4.96
C THR A 124 18.88 3.77 -6.08
N ILE A 125 17.99 4.73 -5.78
CA ILE A 125 17.57 5.73 -6.74
C ILE A 125 18.77 6.62 -7.10
N PRO A 126 19.06 6.79 -8.40
CA PRO A 126 20.30 7.42 -8.84
C PRO A 126 20.24 8.94 -8.69
N ALA A 127 21.42 9.57 -8.70
CA ALA A 127 21.59 10.98 -8.32
C ALA A 127 20.86 11.97 -9.27
N GLU A 128 20.56 11.55 -10.49
CA GLU A 128 19.82 12.33 -11.49
C GLU A 128 18.40 12.66 -11.01
N ASN A 129 17.78 11.76 -10.23
CA ASN A 129 16.53 12.05 -9.55
C ASN A 129 16.81 12.76 -8.21
N LYS A 130 17.10 14.05 -8.26
CA LYS A 130 17.45 14.86 -7.08
C LYS A 130 16.43 14.79 -5.93
N ALA A 131 15.16 14.60 -6.25
CA ALA A 131 14.09 14.53 -5.26
C ALA A 131 14.22 13.27 -4.38
N SER A 132 14.63 12.15 -4.97
CA SER A 132 14.69 10.85 -4.28
C SER A 132 16.08 10.21 -4.31
N ALA A 133 17.13 10.94 -4.71
CA ALA A 133 18.49 10.43 -4.79
C ALA A 133 18.92 9.80 -3.46
N GLY A 134 19.49 8.59 -3.53
CA GLY A 134 19.96 7.85 -2.36
C GLY A 134 18.87 7.08 -1.59
N VAL A 135 17.58 7.31 -1.88
CA VAL A 135 16.50 6.45 -1.39
C VAL A 135 16.71 5.04 -1.93
N ARG A 136 16.51 4.04 -1.07
CA ARG A 136 16.55 2.63 -1.47
C ARG A 136 15.14 2.07 -1.52
N ALA A 137 14.84 1.30 -2.56
CA ALA A 137 13.51 0.74 -2.79
C ALA A 137 13.57 -0.72 -3.25
N PHE A 138 12.62 -1.53 -2.81
CA PHE A 138 12.44 -2.91 -3.27
C PHE A 138 10.96 -3.21 -3.49
N LYS A 139 10.55 -3.46 -4.73
CA LYS A 139 9.17 -3.80 -5.07
C LYS A 139 8.96 -5.31 -5.15
N PHE A 140 7.83 -5.78 -4.63
CA PHE A 140 7.42 -7.18 -4.61
C PHE A 140 5.90 -7.27 -4.63
N LYS A 141 5.34 -8.47 -4.78
CA LYS A 141 3.91 -8.73 -4.65
C LYS A 141 3.63 -9.63 -3.45
N ASP A 142 2.52 -9.39 -2.77
CA ASP A 142 2.04 -10.22 -1.67
C ASP A 142 1.40 -11.54 -2.15
N CYS A 143 0.77 -12.30 -1.25
CA CYS A 143 0.15 -13.59 -1.57
C CYS A 143 -1.02 -13.52 -2.56
N ASP A 144 -1.64 -12.35 -2.70
CA ASP A 144 -2.74 -12.09 -3.64
C ASP A 144 -2.29 -11.22 -4.83
N ARG A 145 -0.96 -11.02 -4.93
CA ARG A 145 -0.23 -10.33 -5.98
C ARG A 145 -0.40 -8.81 -5.98
N HIS A 146 -0.85 -8.23 -4.87
CA HIS A 146 -0.84 -6.78 -4.68
C HIS A 146 0.59 -6.26 -4.65
N PRO A 147 0.94 -5.26 -5.49
CA PRO A 147 2.27 -4.67 -5.45
C PRO A 147 2.53 -3.91 -4.15
N LEU A 148 3.64 -4.20 -3.51
CA LEU A 148 4.16 -3.52 -2.32
C LEU A 148 5.58 -3.03 -2.58
N GLU A 149 6.02 -2.05 -1.79
CA GLU A 149 7.39 -1.54 -1.81
C GLU A 149 7.95 -1.47 -0.38
N LEU A 150 9.18 -1.92 -0.17
CA LEU A 150 9.98 -1.46 0.96
C LEU A 150 10.71 -0.20 0.53
N ILE A 151 10.70 0.84 1.36
CA ILE A 151 11.40 2.10 1.10
C ILE A 151 12.23 2.52 2.31
N TRP A 152 13.50 2.88 2.06
CA TRP A 152 14.40 3.42 3.07
C TRP A 152 14.91 4.79 2.63
N PHE A 153 14.96 5.73 3.57
CA PHE A 153 15.37 7.11 3.32
C PHE A 153 16.75 7.41 3.92
N PRO A 154 17.66 8.04 3.17
CA PRO A 154 18.83 8.67 3.78
C PRO A 154 18.40 9.85 4.65
N ALA A 155 19.30 10.29 5.55
CA ALA A 155 19.00 11.29 6.58
C ALA A 155 18.50 12.66 6.05
N ASP A 156 18.77 12.99 4.78
CA ASP A 156 18.33 14.22 4.12
C ASP A 156 17.04 14.08 3.30
N LYS A 157 16.38 12.90 3.36
CA LYS A 157 15.17 12.57 2.59
C LYS A 157 14.08 11.99 3.48
N GLY A 158 12.85 11.93 2.96
CA GLY A 158 11.70 11.36 3.68
C GLY A 158 11.19 12.27 4.81
N GLN A 159 10.15 11.81 5.50
CA GLN A 159 9.56 12.53 6.62
C GLN A 159 10.39 12.32 7.89
N ASP A 160 10.41 13.32 8.79
CA ASP A 160 11.15 13.25 10.06
C ASP A 160 10.78 12.01 10.90
N LYS A 161 9.52 11.55 10.81
CA LYS A 161 9.06 10.36 11.55
C LYS A 161 9.78 9.07 11.14
N TRP A 162 10.35 8.99 9.94
CA TRP A 162 11.12 7.83 9.48
C TRP A 162 12.52 7.77 10.08
N HIS A 163 13.00 8.86 10.67
CA HIS A 163 14.33 8.99 11.28
C HIS A 163 14.30 8.95 12.80
N GLN A 164 13.11 8.85 13.40
CA GLN A 164 12.96 8.75 14.85
C GLN A 164 13.54 7.44 15.35
N GLN A 165 14.23 7.49 16.50
CA GLN A 165 14.81 6.31 17.10
C GLN A 165 13.71 5.33 17.51
N SER A 166 13.75 4.13 16.94
CA SER A 166 12.77 3.08 17.16
C SER A 166 13.44 1.72 17.02
N ASP A 167 12.98 0.74 17.80
CA ASP A 167 13.40 -0.66 17.63
C ASP A 167 12.61 -1.37 16.51
N ARG A 168 11.60 -0.70 15.93
CA ARG A 168 10.78 -1.22 14.84
C ARG A 168 11.54 -1.20 13.52
N LEU A 169 11.52 -2.32 12.80
CA LEU A 169 12.10 -2.45 11.47
C LEU A 169 11.18 -1.88 10.37
N PHE A 170 9.88 -2.12 10.50
CA PHE A 170 8.83 -1.59 9.63
C PHE A 170 8.12 -0.46 10.38
N LEU A 171 8.12 0.74 9.79
CA LEU A 171 7.83 1.99 10.51
C LEU A 171 6.40 2.48 10.29
N GLY A 172 5.89 2.34 9.06
CA GLY A 172 4.61 2.89 8.63
C GLY A 172 4.47 2.84 7.11
N ILE A 173 3.37 3.40 6.60
CA ILE A 173 3.15 3.53 5.15
C ILE A 173 3.51 4.96 4.74
N ASP A 174 4.44 5.11 3.80
CA ASP A 174 4.90 6.42 3.33
C ASP A 174 3.96 7.01 2.27
N HIS A 175 3.61 6.20 1.26
CA HIS A 175 2.72 6.62 0.19
C HIS A 175 2.03 5.43 -0.47
N SER A 176 0.99 5.73 -1.24
CA SER A 176 0.53 4.86 -2.33
C SER A 176 0.75 5.59 -3.65
N ALA A 177 1.14 4.86 -4.69
CA ALA A 177 1.20 5.39 -6.03
C ALA A 177 0.30 4.55 -6.93
N ILE A 178 -0.40 5.24 -7.82
CA ILE A 178 -1.30 4.64 -8.81
C ILE A 178 -0.84 5.06 -10.21
N ALA A 179 -0.93 4.14 -11.16
CA ALA A 179 -0.67 4.43 -12.56
C ALA A 179 -1.74 5.39 -13.12
N ILE A 180 -1.31 6.27 -14.02
CA ILE A 180 -2.18 7.24 -14.69
C ILE A 180 -1.90 7.24 -16.19
N SER A 181 -2.94 7.48 -16.99
CA SER A 181 -2.82 7.60 -18.45
C SER A 181 -2.46 9.01 -18.91
N ASN A 182 -2.67 10.03 -18.07
CA ASN A 182 -2.44 11.42 -18.42
C ASN A 182 -2.11 12.30 -17.19
N THR A 183 -0.90 12.86 -17.17
CA THR A 183 -0.40 13.72 -16.09
C THR A 183 -1.19 15.00 -15.93
N GLU A 184 -1.51 15.72 -17.02
CA GLU A 184 -2.22 17.00 -16.93
C GLU A 184 -3.64 16.85 -16.38
N GLN A 185 -4.35 15.80 -16.81
CA GLN A 185 -5.69 15.49 -16.29
C GLN A 185 -5.63 15.07 -14.82
N SER A 186 -4.62 14.28 -14.44
CA SER A 186 -4.42 13.86 -13.05
C SER A 186 -4.09 15.06 -12.15
N LEU A 187 -3.27 16.01 -12.61
CA LEU A 187 -2.99 17.25 -11.88
C LEU A 187 -4.25 18.09 -11.70
N LYS A 188 -5.10 18.23 -12.74
CA LYS A 188 -6.40 18.91 -12.59
C LYS A 188 -7.27 18.26 -11.53
N PHE A 189 -7.29 16.93 -11.48
CA PHE A 189 -8.05 16.20 -10.46
C PHE A 189 -7.46 16.37 -9.05
N TYR A 190 -6.21 15.97 -8.83
CA TYR A 190 -5.62 15.96 -7.48
C TYR A 190 -5.36 17.37 -6.93
N ARG A 191 -4.79 18.26 -7.74
CA ARG A 191 -4.44 19.61 -7.28
C ARG A 191 -5.66 20.54 -7.30
N ASP A 192 -6.36 20.62 -8.43
CA ASP A 192 -7.39 21.67 -8.61
C ASP A 192 -8.75 21.28 -8.00
N LEU A 193 -9.09 19.98 -7.96
CA LEU A 193 -10.37 19.51 -7.36
C LEU A 193 -10.23 19.03 -5.92
N LEU A 194 -9.15 18.29 -5.61
CA LEU A 194 -8.95 17.71 -4.26
C LEU A 194 -8.04 18.55 -3.36
N GLY A 195 -7.40 19.60 -3.88
CA GLY A 195 -6.55 20.49 -3.09
C GLY A 195 -5.26 19.86 -2.60
N VAL A 196 -4.75 18.83 -3.30
CA VAL A 196 -3.45 18.21 -3.01
C VAL A 196 -2.32 19.12 -3.52
N ASN A 197 -1.30 19.34 -2.70
CA ASN A 197 -0.13 20.12 -3.09
C ASN A 197 0.81 19.26 -3.96
N VAL A 198 1.41 19.87 -4.99
CA VAL A 198 2.34 19.24 -5.95
C VAL A 198 3.64 20.02 -5.96
#